data_AF-A0A7Y4L4I6-F1
#
_entry.id   AF-A0A7Y4L4I6-F1
#
_cell.length_a   1.000
_cell.length_b   1.000
_cell.length_c   1.000
_cell.angle_alpha   90.00
_cell.angle_beta   90.00
_cell.angle_gamma   90.00
#
_symmetry.space_group_name_H-M   'P 1'
#
loop_
_entity.id
_entity.type
_entity.pdbx_description
1 polymer ?
#
loop_
_entity_poly.entity_id
_entity_poly.type
_entity_poly.pdbx_seq_one_letter_code
_entity_poly.pdbx_strand_id
1 'polypeptide(L)'
;MEWLRRWALGAGLVGGLGWAAAVSMSMPDWLDPADACARMAGAESSGGVRVRTGWLPPSAQCDFGGGDIRAYISTERSILLSVIGLAVLALLGYGAAATIQRLTGPAGMIRTADEIDLRRRHRNHLFFGALDVLIATALIVFLNTVAIVFGQLAGGLLFALTAITALGTLAALLDRHVGPLPSTNLAGRRRGALAGALTFAAIFVATALTGDLPFFPIWTAPLAAITYATVVHLQWTRAANHPSHQPSDR
;
A
#
# COMPACT_ATOMS: atom_id res chain seq x y z
N MET A 1 14.27 6.68 -20.13
CA MET A 1 14.45 6.56 -18.66
C MET A 1 13.25 7.05 -17.84
N GLU A 2 12.57 8.15 -18.20
CA GLU A 2 11.43 8.66 -17.41
C GLU A 2 10.26 7.67 -17.25
N TRP A 3 9.94 6.92 -18.30
CA TRP A 3 8.90 5.89 -18.29
C TRP A 3 9.22 4.80 -17.25
N LEU A 4 10.43 4.26 -17.24
CA LEU A 4 10.89 3.27 -16.26
C LEU A 4 10.74 3.79 -14.83
N ARG A 5 11.08 5.06 -14.61
CA ARG A 5 10.96 5.74 -13.31
C ARG A 5 9.49 5.97 -12.88
N ARG A 6 8.54 6.02 -13.82
CA ARG A 6 7.09 6.09 -13.50
C ARG A 6 6.54 4.75 -13.03
N TRP A 7 7.02 3.66 -13.62
CA TRP A 7 6.51 2.32 -13.32
C TRP A 7 7.30 1.59 -12.24
N ALA A 8 8.53 2.01 -11.93
CA ALA A 8 9.40 1.32 -10.97
C ALA A 8 8.71 1.05 -9.62
N LEU A 9 8.01 2.03 -9.03
CA LEU A 9 7.33 1.81 -7.76
C LEU A 9 6.17 0.83 -7.91
N GLY A 10 5.31 1.00 -8.92
CA GLY A 10 4.20 0.08 -9.18
C GLY A 10 4.67 -1.35 -9.48
N ALA A 11 5.68 -1.50 -10.33
CA ALA A 11 6.30 -2.78 -10.68
C ALA A 11 7.00 -3.42 -9.47
N GLY A 12 7.65 -2.62 -8.62
CA GLY A 12 8.23 -3.08 -7.35
C GLY A 12 7.18 -3.58 -6.38
N LEU A 13 6.04 -2.89 -6.26
CA LEU A 13 4.95 -3.30 -5.37
C LEU A 13 4.26 -4.58 -5.88
N VAL A 14 3.91 -4.64 -7.18
CA VAL A 14 3.33 -5.84 -7.80
C VAL A 14 4.31 -7.02 -7.75
N GLY A 15 5.58 -6.77 -8.09
CA GLY A 15 6.65 -7.77 -8.00
C GLY A 15 6.89 -8.23 -6.56
N GLY A 16 6.79 -7.34 -5.58
CA GLY A 16 6.90 -7.68 -4.16
C GLY A 16 5.73 -8.48 -3.63
N LEU A 17 4.50 -8.20 -4.07
CA LEU A 17 3.34 -9.04 -3.76
C LEU A 17 3.48 -10.43 -4.38
N GLY A 18 3.89 -10.52 -5.65
CA GLY A 18 4.14 -11.78 -6.33
C GLY A 18 5.28 -12.59 -5.68
N TRP A 19 6.37 -11.91 -5.30
CA TRP A 19 7.48 -12.51 -4.57
C TRP A 19 7.06 -13.03 -3.19
N ALA A 20 6.33 -12.22 -2.42
CA ALA A 20 5.82 -12.63 -1.12
C ALA A 20 4.93 -13.86 -1.27
N ALA A 21 3.97 -13.84 -2.20
CA ALA A 21 3.12 -14.99 -2.48
C ALA A 21 3.92 -16.26 -2.88
N ALA A 22 4.93 -16.10 -3.72
CA ALA A 22 5.80 -17.21 -4.11
C ALA A 22 6.58 -17.78 -2.92
N VAL A 23 7.13 -16.93 -2.05
CA VAL A 23 7.81 -17.37 -0.82
C VAL A 23 6.86 -18.14 0.08
N SER A 24 5.65 -17.62 0.29
CA SER A 24 4.62 -18.25 1.12
C SER A 24 4.16 -19.60 0.61
N MET A 25 3.89 -19.70 -0.69
CA MET A 25 3.55 -20.97 -1.33
C MET A 25 4.72 -21.97 -1.33
N SER A 26 5.92 -21.52 -0.98
CA SER A 26 7.11 -22.37 -0.82
C SER A 26 7.36 -22.78 0.63
N MET A 27 6.57 -22.28 1.59
CA MET A 27 6.65 -22.60 3.00
C MET A 27 5.61 -23.65 3.38
N PRO A 28 5.78 -24.35 4.53
CA PRO A 28 4.76 -25.24 5.07
C PRO A 28 3.45 -24.47 5.28
N ASP A 29 2.32 -25.18 5.18
CA ASP A 29 1.01 -24.58 5.36
C ASP A 29 0.95 -23.79 6.68
N TRP A 30 0.38 -22.59 6.62
CA TRP A 30 0.42 -21.66 7.75
C TRP A 30 -0.59 -22.04 8.85
N LEU A 31 -1.65 -22.76 8.48
CA LEU A 31 -2.67 -23.25 9.42
C LEU A 31 -2.07 -24.36 10.28
N ASP A 32 -1.49 -25.39 9.65
CA ASP A 32 -0.92 -26.55 10.33
C ASP A 32 0.50 -26.86 9.81
N PRO A 33 1.50 -26.04 10.16
CA PRO A 33 2.86 -26.16 9.63
C PRO A 33 3.53 -27.49 10.05
N ALA A 34 3.21 -27.98 11.25
CA ALA A 34 3.71 -29.25 11.74
C ALA A 34 3.15 -30.45 10.95
N ASP A 35 1.86 -30.42 10.58
CA ASP A 35 1.22 -31.45 9.75
C ASP A 35 1.72 -31.42 8.31
N ALA A 36 1.97 -30.23 7.75
CA ALA A 36 2.61 -30.09 6.45
C ALA A 36 4.02 -30.70 6.42
N CYS A 37 4.82 -30.49 7.47
CA CYS A 37 6.12 -31.12 7.65
C CYS A 37 6.01 -32.65 7.87
N ALA A 38 5.07 -33.12 8.69
CA ALA A 38 4.86 -34.54 8.96
C ALA A 38 4.49 -35.32 7.68
N ARG A 39 3.60 -34.76 6.86
CA ARG A 39 3.22 -35.34 5.55
C ARG A 39 4.40 -35.44 4.59
N MET A 40 5.31 -34.47 4.60
CA MET A 40 6.53 -34.51 3.78
C MET A 40 7.45 -35.68 4.18
N ALA A 41 7.48 -36.04 5.46
CA ALA A 41 8.26 -37.16 5.98
C ALA A 41 7.52 -38.51 5.92
N GLY A 42 6.26 -38.54 5.45
CA GLY A 42 5.42 -39.74 5.45
C GLY A 42 4.96 -40.18 6.85
N ALA A 43 5.00 -39.29 7.83
CA ALA A 43 4.57 -39.58 9.20
C ALA A 43 3.06 -39.39 9.36
N GLU A 44 2.39 -40.30 10.07
CA GLU A 44 0.94 -40.24 10.33
C GLU A 44 0.55 -39.23 11.42
N SER A 45 1.51 -38.73 12.22
CA SER A 45 1.24 -37.72 13.24
C SER A 45 2.34 -36.65 13.30
N SER A 46 1.96 -35.43 13.65
CA SER A 46 2.84 -34.26 13.81
C SER A 46 3.48 -34.13 15.19
N GLY A 47 3.31 -35.13 16.06
CA GLY A 47 3.81 -35.10 17.44
C GLY A 47 5.32 -34.85 17.50
N GLY A 48 5.71 -33.68 18.01
CA GLY A 48 7.11 -33.31 18.24
C GLY A 48 7.82 -32.61 17.08
N VAL A 49 7.16 -32.39 15.93
CA VAL A 49 7.77 -31.69 14.79
C VAL A 49 7.86 -30.20 15.06
N ARG A 50 9.07 -29.63 14.97
CA ARG A 50 9.32 -28.19 15.10
C ARG A 50 9.61 -27.59 13.74
N VAL A 51 8.89 -26.53 13.41
CA VAL A 51 9.05 -25.82 12.12
C VAL A 51 9.81 -24.52 12.35
N ARG A 52 10.85 -24.29 11.55
CA ARG A 52 11.59 -23.02 11.52
C ARG A 52 11.46 -22.40 10.15
N THR A 53 10.93 -21.18 10.08
CA THR A 53 10.84 -20.41 8.84
C THR A 53 11.65 -19.12 8.94
N GLY A 54 12.19 -18.68 7.81
CA GLY A 54 12.88 -17.41 7.66
C GLY A 54 12.49 -16.76 6.34
N TRP A 55 12.37 -15.43 6.33
CA TRP A 55 11.94 -14.68 5.14
C TRP A 55 13.09 -14.10 4.33
N LEU A 56 14.22 -13.80 4.99
CA LEU A 56 15.40 -13.26 4.33
C LEU A 56 16.68 -13.86 4.96
N PRO A 57 17.29 -14.87 4.32
CA PRO A 57 16.84 -15.56 3.10
C PRO A 57 15.57 -16.41 3.34
N PRO A 58 14.69 -16.60 2.33
CA PRO A 58 13.56 -17.52 2.40
C PRO A 58 14.04 -18.93 2.75
N SER A 59 13.63 -19.43 3.91
CA SER A 59 14.04 -20.74 4.42
C SER A 59 12.90 -21.37 5.20
N ALA A 60 12.81 -22.70 5.12
CA ALA A 60 11.85 -23.48 5.88
C ALA A 60 12.50 -24.84 6.19
N GLN A 61 12.56 -25.19 7.47
CA GLN A 61 13.16 -26.41 7.99
C GLN A 61 12.18 -27.11 8.92
N CYS A 62 12.10 -28.43 8.82
CA CYS A 62 11.35 -29.31 9.70
C CYS A 62 12.34 -30.09 10.56
N ASP A 63 12.24 -29.94 11.87
CA ASP A 63 13.02 -30.69 12.88
C ASP A 63 12.10 -31.75 13.48
N PHE A 64 12.38 -33.03 13.18
CA PHE A 64 11.60 -34.17 13.64
C PHE A 64 12.09 -34.72 14.99
N GLY A 65 13.07 -34.06 15.63
CA GLY A 65 13.74 -34.57 16.82
C GLY A 65 14.85 -35.57 16.50
N GLY A 66 15.68 -35.90 17.49
CA GLY A 66 16.80 -36.84 17.33
C GLY A 66 17.90 -36.40 16.36
N GLY A 67 17.88 -35.14 15.90
CA GLY A 67 18.81 -34.59 14.91
C GLY A 67 18.37 -34.72 13.45
N ASP A 68 17.18 -35.29 13.16
CA ASP A 68 16.64 -35.33 11.79
C ASP A 68 16.03 -33.97 11.43
N ILE A 69 16.84 -33.12 10.81
CA ILE A 69 16.43 -31.81 10.30
C ILE A 69 16.41 -31.88 8.77
N ARG A 70 15.23 -31.65 8.17
CA ARG A 70 15.06 -31.64 6.72
C ARG A 70 14.67 -30.27 6.23
N ALA A 71 15.24 -29.88 5.09
CA ALA A 71 14.86 -28.67 4.40
C ALA A 71 13.52 -28.87 3.69
N TYR A 72 12.52 -28.07 4.04
CA TYR A 72 11.22 -28.04 3.37
C TYR A 72 11.32 -27.32 2.02
N ILE A 73 12.11 -26.25 2.00
CA ILE A 73 12.48 -25.52 0.78
C ILE A 73 13.89 -25.91 0.34
N SER A 74 14.06 -26.24 -0.94
CA SER A 74 15.38 -26.55 -1.48
C SER A 74 16.30 -25.32 -1.47
N THR A 75 17.60 -25.54 -1.34
CA THR A 75 18.61 -24.46 -1.34
C THR A 75 18.57 -23.64 -2.63
N GLU A 76 18.36 -24.29 -3.78
CA GLU A 76 18.25 -23.60 -5.08
C GLU A 76 17.05 -22.65 -5.11
N ARG A 77 15.88 -23.10 -4.63
CA ARG A 77 14.67 -22.27 -4.57
C ARG A 77 14.84 -21.12 -3.57
N SER A 78 15.49 -21.36 -2.43
CA SER A 78 15.85 -20.33 -1.45
C SER A 78 16.76 -19.26 -2.05
N ILE A 79 17.80 -19.65 -2.79
CA ILE A 79 18.71 -18.71 -3.48
C ILE A 79 17.95 -17.92 -4.54
N LEU A 80 17.17 -18.58 -5.39
CA LEU A 80 16.40 -17.93 -6.45
C LEU A 80 15.42 -16.89 -5.88
N LEU A 81 14.65 -17.26 -4.86
CA LEU A 81 13.73 -16.35 -4.19
C LEU A 81 14.47 -15.21 -3.49
N SER A 82 15.65 -15.45 -2.91
CA SER A 82 16.46 -14.38 -2.31
C SER A 82 16.92 -13.35 -3.35
N VAL A 83 17.42 -13.81 -4.50
CA VAL A 83 17.87 -12.93 -5.60
C VAL A 83 16.70 -12.10 -6.15
N ILE A 84 15.54 -12.74 -6.38
CA ILE A 84 14.33 -12.02 -6.81
C ILE A 84 13.89 -11.01 -5.75
N GLY A 85 13.92 -11.38 -4.46
CA GLY A 85 13.57 -10.50 -3.35
C GLY A 85 14.46 -9.27 -3.28
N LEU A 86 15.78 -9.44 -3.44
CA LEU A 86 16.73 -8.32 -3.50
C LEU A 86 16.47 -7.41 -4.71
N ALA A 87 16.17 -7.98 -5.88
CA ALA A 87 15.84 -7.20 -7.07
C ALA A 87 14.55 -6.38 -6.89
N VAL A 88 13.52 -6.98 -6.27
CA VAL A 88 12.28 -6.30 -5.89
C VAL A 88 12.55 -5.18 -4.89
N LEU A 89 13.34 -5.43 -3.84
CA LEU A 89 13.69 -4.43 -2.84
C LEU A 89 14.44 -3.24 -3.46
N ALA A 90 15.39 -3.51 -4.36
CA ALA A 90 16.09 -2.47 -5.10
C ALA A 90 15.13 -1.64 -5.97
N LEU A 91 14.18 -2.29 -6.65
CA LEU A 91 13.18 -1.63 -7.48
C LEU A 91 12.22 -0.76 -6.65
N LEU A 92 11.79 -1.25 -5.49
CA LEU A 92 10.99 -0.51 -4.51
C LEU A 92 11.76 0.71 -3.98
N GLY A 93 13.02 0.52 -3.55
CA GLY A 93 13.86 1.60 -3.06
C GLY A 93 14.09 2.69 -4.10
N TYR A 94 14.40 2.30 -5.34
CA TYR A 94 14.53 3.23 -6.46
C TYR A 94 13.20 3.94 -6.78
N GLY A 95 12.09 3.20 -6.83
CA GLY A 95 10.76 3.76 -7.07
C GLY A 95 10.34 4.76 -6.00
N ALA A 96 10.60 4.46 -4.73
CA ALA A 96 10.32 5.33 -3.59
C ALA A 96 11.17 6.61 -3.65
N ALA A 97 12.49 6.48 -3.83
CA ALA A 97 13.40 7.62 -3.96
C ALA A 97 13.00 8.52 -5.15
N ALA A 98 12.69 7.93 -6.30
CA ALA A 98 12.23 8.66 -7.47
C ALA A 98 10.89 9.39 -7.25
N THR A 99 10.00 8.80 -6.45
CA THR A 99 8.72 9.39 -6.06
C THR A 99 8.92 10.58 -5.12
N ILE A 100 9.78 10.43 -4.11
CA ILE A 100 10.19 11.52 -3.19
C ILE A 100 10.80 12.68 -3.99
N GLN A 101 11.69 12.39 -4.94
CA GLN A 101 12.28 13.40 -5.83
C GLN A 101 11.22 14.12 -6.68
N ARG A 102 10.18 13.43 -7.14
CA ARG A 102 9.07 14.07 -7.89
C ARG A 102 8.17 14.93 -7.02
N LEU A 103 8.07 14.60 -5.73
CA LEU A 103 7.34 15.38 -4.72
C LEU A 103 8.16 16.57 -4.17
N THR A 104 9.44 16.68 -4.57
CA THR A 104 10.35 17.75 -4.17
C THR A 104 10.90 18.58 -5.33
N GLY A 105 10.78 18.11 -6.59
CA GLY A 105 11.28 18.81 -7.78
C GLY A 105 10.45 20.03 -8.25
N PRO A 106 11.00 20.81 -9.21
CA PRO A 106 10.44 22.08 -9.66
C PRO A 106 9.04 21.92 -10.29
N ALA A 107 8.14 22.82 -9.90
CA ALA A 107 6.74 22.82 -10.31
C ALA A 107 6.58 23.33 -11.76
N GLY A 108 5.83 22.60 -12.60
CA GLY A 108 5.46 23.07 -13.94
C GLY A 108 4.46 24.23 -13.93
N MET A 109 4.11 24.77 -15.12
CA MET A 109 3.17 25.89 -15.27
C MET A 109 1.77 25.61 -14.72
N ILE A 110 1.16 26.67 -14.18
CA ILE A 110 -0.17 26.73 -13.56
C ILE A 110 -1.18 27.16 -14.65
N ARG A 111 -2.37 26.56 -14.68
CA ARG A 111 -3.49 27.07 -15.49
C ARG A 111 -4.18 28.19 -14.70
N THR A 112 -4.40 29.34 -15.33
CA THR A 112 -5.06 30.51 -14.71
C THR A 112 -6.52 30.23 -14.38
N ALA A 113 -7.01 30.94 -13.37
CA ALA A 113 -8.26 30.67 -12.63
C ALA A 113 -9.53 31.20 -13.31
N ASP A 114 -9.41 31.90 -14.43
CA ASP A 114 -10.42 32.88 -14.86
C ASP A 114 -11.70 32.28 -15.45
N GLU A 115 -11.78 30.96 -15.65
CA GLU A 115 -12.96 30.29 -16.26
C GLU A 115 -13.55 29.13 -15.43
N ILE A 116 -13.07 28.87 -14.21
CA ILE A 116 -13.44 27.64 -13.49
C ILE A 116 -14.41 27.90 -12.33
N ASP A 117 -15.61 27.33 -12.41
CA ASP A 117 -16.56 27.27 -11.28
C ASP A 117 -15.99 26.43 -10.12
N LEU A 118 -15.48 27.13 -9.11
CA LEU A 118 -14.90 26.53 -7.90
C LEU A 118 -15.92 25.76 -7.06
N ARG A 119 -17.19 26.17 -7.04
CA ARG A 119 -18.23 25.54 -6.22
C ARG A 119 -18.62 24.18 -6.80
N ARG A 120 -18.81 24.11 -8.13
CA ARG A 120 -19.05 22.84 -8.83
C ARG A 120 -17.84 21.91 -8.69
N ARG A 121 -16.63 22.45 -8.81
CA ARG A 121 -15.38 21.69 -8.64
C ARG A 121 -15.23 21.11 -7.23
N HIS A 122 -15.53 21.89 -6.19
CA HIS A 122 -15.54 21.42 -4.80
C HIS A 122 -16.55 20.28 -4.59
N ARG A 123 -17.80 20.44 -5.05
CA ARG A 123 -18.82 19.38 -4.94
C ARG A 123 -18.39 18.10 -5.67
N ASN A 124 -17.83 18.23 -6.88
CA ASN A 124 -17.33 17.09 -7.64
C ASN A 124 -16.15 16.40 -6.94
N HIS A 125 -15.24 17.16 -6.32
CA HIS A 125 -14.13 16.58 -5.57
C HIS A 125 -14.63 15.78 -4.36
N LEU A 126 -15.63 16.29 -3.63
CA LEU A 126 -16.23 15.56 -2.51
C LEU A 126 -16.93 14.28 -2.97
N PHE A 127 -17.83 14.37 -3.95
CA PHE A 127 -18.63 13.21 -4.38
C PHE A 127 -17.80 12.16 -5.13
N PHE A 128 -17.18 12.55 -6.23
CA PHE A 128 -16.43 11.61 -7.07
C PHE A 128 -15.13 11.17 -6.41
N GLY A 129 -14.44 12.08 -5.71
CA GLY A 129 -13.24 11.72 -4.97
C GLY A 129 -13.51 10.75 -3.83
N ALA A 130 -14.59 10.94 -3.06
CA ALA A 130 -14.97 9.97 -2.01
C ALA A 130 -15.40 8.62 -2.60
N LEU A 131 -16.14 8.62 -3.72
CA LEU A 131 -16.53 7.39 -4.41
C LEU A 131 -15.31 6.61 -4.94
N ASP A 132 -14.35 7.29 -5.57
CA ASP A 132 -13.13 6.68 -6.07
C ASP A 132 -12.30 6.07 -4.93
N VAL A 133 -12.18 6.79 -3.80
CA VAL A 133 -11.50 6.29 -2.60
C VAL A 133 -12.25 5.11 -1.96
N LEU A 134 -13.59 5.11 -1.97
CA LEU A 134 -14.39 3.98 -1.51
C LEU A 134 -14.07 2.72 -2.33
N ILE A 135 -14.11 2.82 -3.66
CA ILE A 135 -13.84 1.72 -4.58
C ILE A 135 -12.40 1.23 -4.42
N ALA A 136 -11.43 2.15 -4.39
CA ALA A 136 -10.03 1.82 -4.20
C ALA A 136 -9.78 1.13 -2.85
N THR A 137 -10.43 1.59 -1.78
CA THR A 137 -10.29 0.98 -0.45
C THR A 137 -10.94 -0.41 -0.40
N ALA A 138 -12.09 -0.62 -1.05
CA ALA A 138 -12.70 -1.94 -1.15
C ALA A 138 -11.77 -2.94 -1.88
N LEU A 139 -11.08 -2.49 -2.94
CA LEU A 139 -10.07 -3.30 -3.62
C LEU A 139 -8.86 -3.57 -2.71
N ILE A 140 -8.40 -2.57 -1.95
CA ILE A 140 -7.32 -2.70 -0.97
C ILE A 140 -7.69 -3.73 0.11
N VAL A 141 -8.92 -3.71 0.63
CA VAL A 141 -9.44 -4.70 1.59
C VAL A 141 -9.38 -6.12 1.00
N PHE A 142 -9.84 -6.29 -0.24
CA PHE A 142 -9.75 -7.59 -0.91
C PHE A 142 -8.29 -8.07 -1.07
N LEU A 143 -7.40 -7.18 -1.51
CA LEU A 143 -5.97 -7.49 -1.67
C LEU A 143 -5.24 -7.71 -0.34
N ASN A 144 -5.73 -7.11 0.75
CA ASN A 144 -5.19 -7.30 2.09
C ASN A 144 -5.29 -8.76 2.53
N THR A 145 -6.48 -9.34 2.37
CA THR A 145 -6.74 -10.74 2.69
C THR A 145 -5.78 -11.65 1.94
N VAL A 146 -5.59 -11.41 0.63
CA VAL A 146 -4.62 -12.16 -0.18
C VAL A 146 -3.20 -11.96 0.34
N ALA A 147 -2.78 -10.73 0.58
CA ALA A 147 -1.42 -10.40 0.98
C ALA A 147 -1.04 -10.97 2.36
N ILE A 148 -1.99 -11.06 3.29
CA ILE A 148 -1.74 -11.62 4.64
C ILE A 148 -1.77 -13.13 4.62
N VAL A 149 -2.78 -13.73 3.97
CA VAL A 149 -2.92 -15.20 3.87
C VAL A 149 -1.67 -15.81 3.28
N PHE A 150 -1.10 -15.18 2.26
CA PHE A 150 0.17 -15.63 1.74
C PHE A 150 1.33 -15.04 2.56
N GLY A 151 1.50 -13.72 2.62
CA GLY A 151 2.76 -13.11 3.04
C GLY A 151 3.08 -13.00 4.54
N GLN A 152 2.19 -13.40 5.45
CA GLN A 152 2.34 -13.17 6.91
C GLN A 152 2.77 -11.71 7.24
N LEU A 153 3.72 -11.52 8.17
CA LEU A 153 4.20 -10.20 8.59
C LEU A 153 4.85 -9.41 7.45
N ALA A 154 5.63 -10.09 6.58
CA ALA A 154 6.29 -9.45 5.44
C ALA A 154 5.28 -8.97 4.40
N GLY A 155 4.26 -9.78 4.13
CA GLY A 155 3.10 -9.44 3.30
C GLY A 155 2.31 -8.27 3.87
N GLY A 156 2.07 -8.26 5.18
CA GLY A 156 1.40 -7.15 5.88
C GLY A 156 2.13 -5.82 5.73
N LEU A 157 3.47 -5.82 5.89
CA LEU A 157 4.30 -4.62 5.70
C LEU A 157 4.29 -4.12 4.24
N LEU A 158 4.49 -5.03 3.28
CA LEU A 158 4.43 -4.69 1.85
C LEU A 158 3.05 -4.17 1.46
N PHE A 159 2.00 -4.78 1.99
CA PHE A 159 0.63 -4.35 1.79
C PHE A 159 0.41 -2.93 2.34
N ALA A 160 0.83 -2.64 3.58
CA ALA A 160 0.67 -1.32 4.18
C ALA A 160 1.38 -0.23 3.34
N LEU A 161 2.62 -0.48 2.91
CA LEU A 161 3.36 0.42 2.03
C LEU A 161 2.66 0.62 0.67
N THR A 162 2.14 -0.47 0.09
CA THR A 162 1.37 -0.44 -1.16
C THR A 162 0.10 0.38 -1.00
N ALA A 163 -0.66 0.17 0.07
CA ALA A 163 -1.92 0.86 0.34
C ALA A 163 -1.73 2.36 0.59
N ILE A 164 -0.73 2.75 1.40
CA ILE A 164 -0.36 4.15 1.62
C ILE A 164 0.02 4.82 0.29
N THR A 165 0.86 4.14 -0.50
CA THR A 165 1.31 4.66 -1.80
C THR A 165 0.15 4.79 -2.77
N ALA A 166 -0.70 3.76 -2.88
CA ALA A 166 -1.84 3.73 -3.78
C ALA A 166 -2.84 4.85 -3.42
N LEU A 167 -3.25 4.94 -2.15
CA LEU A 167 -4.17 5.99 -1.70
C LEU A 167 -3.55 7.39 -1.84
N GLY A 168 -2.27 7.56 -1.50
CA GLY A 168 -1.56 8.82 -1.68
C GLY A 168 -1.48 9.25 -3.15
N THR A 169 -1.21 8.31 -4.06
CA THR A 169 -1.16 8.60 -5.50
C THR A 169 -2.54 8.90 -6.08
N LEU A 170 -3.57 8.15 -5.70
CA LEU A 170 -4.95 8.40 -6.10
C LEU A 170 -5.41 9.79 -5.64
N ALA A 171 -5.21 10.11 -4.36
CA ALA A 171 -5.57 11.40 -3.79
C ALA A 171 -4.78 12.55 -4.43
N ALA A 172 -3.50 12.37 -4.78
CA ALA A 172 -2.72 13.35 -5.53
C ALA A 172 -3.25 13.57 -6.96
N LEU A 173 -3.74 12.53 -7.62
CA LEU A 173 -4.39 12.64 -8.93
C LEU A 173 -5.74 13.37 -8.83
N LEU A 174 -6.57 12.98 -7.86
CA LEU A 174 -7.84 13.64 -7.58
C LEU A 174 -7.64 15.13 -7.27
N ASP A 175 -6.69 15.47 -6.41
CA ASP A 175 -6.39 16.86 -6.08
C ASP A 175 -5.91 17.65 -7.31
N ARG A 176 -5.16 17.02 -8.23
CA ARG A 176 -4.77 17.67 -9.48
C ARG A 176 -5.97 17.94 -10.40
N HIS A 177 -6.90 16.99 -10.50
CA HIS A 177 -8.05 17.09 -11.41
C HIS A 177 -9.15 18.01 -10.87
N VAL A 178 -9.49 17.85 -9.61
CA VAL A 178 -10.66 18.46 -8.98
C VAL A 178 -10.33 19.16 -7.66
N GLY A 179 -9.08 19.18 -7.20
CA GLY A 179 -8.67 19.90 -5.99
C GLY A 179 -8.68 21.42 -6.13
N PRO A 180 -8.52 22.14 -5.00
CA PRO A 180 -8.41 23.60 -5.00
C PRO A 180 -7.28 24.06 -5.92
N LEU A 181 -7.42 25.24 -6.54
CA LEU A 181 -6.36 25.79 -7.40
C LEU A 181 -5.07 25.92 -6.58
N PRO A 182 -3.99 25.23 -6.97
CA PRO A 182 -2.78 25.23 -6.17
C PRO A 182 -1.91 26.44 -6.52
N SER A 183 -1.26 27.04 -5.53
CA SER A 183 -0.23 28.07 -5.76
C SER A 183 0.98 27.54 -6.54
N THR A 184 1.23 26.23 -6.48
CA THR A 184 2.23 25.52 -7.30
C THR A 184 1.79 24.08 -7.58
N ASN A 185 2.19 23.48 -8.71
CA ASN A 185 1.92 22.06 -9.00
C ASN A 185 2.45 21.10 -7.89
N LEU A 186 3.52 21.50 -7.19
CA LEU A 186 4.09 20.72 -6.08
C LEU A 186 3.16 20.73 -4.85
N ALA A 187 2.59 21.90 -4.53
CA ALA A 187 1.68 22.06 -3.40
C ALA A 187 0.43 21.17 -3.55
N GLY A 188 -0.15 21.10 -4.76
CA GLY A 188 -1.28 20.20 -5.03
C GLY A 188 -0.93 18.72 -4.83
N ARG A 189 0.21 18.27 -5.37
CA ARG A 189 0.67 16.88 -5.17
C ARG A 189 0.87 16.53 -3.71
N ARG A 190 1.51 17.41 -2.93
CA ARG A 190 1.74 17.19 -1.48
C ARG A 190 0.42 17.16 -0.71
N ARG A 191 -0.51 18.06 -1.04
CA ARG A 191 -1.83 18.14 -0.43
C ARG A 191 -2.65 16.87 -0.67
N GLY A 192 -2.70 16.40 -1.92
CA GLY A 192 -3.39 15.14 -2.24
C GLY A 192 -2.70 13.92 -1.62
N ALA A 193 -1.37 13.81 -1.70
CA ALA A 193 -0.64 12.71 -1.07
C ALA A 193 -0.88 12.66 0.46
N LEU A 194 -0.90 13.82 1.13
CA LEU A 194 -1.23 13.92 2.55
C LEU A 194 -2.67 13.48 2.83
N ALA A 195 -3.64 13.84 1.97
CA ALA A 195 -5.01 13.37 2.13
C ALA A 195 -5.10 11.84 2.08
N GLY A 196 -4.46 11.20 1.09
CA GLY A 196 -4.42 9.74 0.99
C GLY A 196 -3.73 9.08 2.19
N ALA A 197 -2.62 9.66 2.69
CA ALA A 197 -1.93 9.16 3.87
C ALA A 197 -2.79 9.28 5.14
N LEU A 198 -3.50 10.39 5.34
CA LEU A 198 -4.43 10.58 6.46
C LEU A 198 -5.61 9.62 6.38
N THR A 199 -6.16 9.40 5.17
CA THR A 199 -7.21 8.40 4.95
C THR A 199 -6.74 7.00 5.34
N PHE A 200 -5.54 6.60 4.91
CA PHE A 200 -4.97 5.31 5.31
C PHE A 200 -4.76 5.23 6.82
N ALA A 201 -4.18 6.27 7.43
CA ALA A 201 -3.94 6.30 8.87
C ALA A 201 -5.26 6.15 9.67
N ALA A 202 -6.35 6.78 9.23
CA ALA A 202 -7.65 6.65 9.87
C ALA A 202 -8.20 5.23 9.81
N ILE A 203 -8.18 4.57 8.64
CA ILE A 203 -8.64 3.18 8.54
C ILE A 203 -7.74 2.23 9.30
N PHE A 204 -6.42 2.45 9.30
CA PHE A 204 -5.47 1.65 10.07
C PHE A 204 -5.74 1.75 11.57
N VAL A 205 -5.88 2.97 12.10
CA VAL A 205 -6.15 3.20 13.52
C VAL A 205 -7.51 2.61 13.92
N ALA A 206 -8.56 2.81 13.10
CA ALA A 206 -9.87 2.25 13.39
C ALA A 206 -9.87 0.71 13.42
N THR A 207 -9.14 0.08 12.49
CA THR A 207 -8.96 -1.38 12.44
C THR A 207 -8.13 -1.88 13.63
N ALA A 208 -7.10 -1.12 14.04
CA ALA A 208 -6.31 -1.44 15.23
C ALA A 208 -7.15 -1.39 16.51
N LEU A 209 -7.99 -0.36 16.65
CA LEU A 209 -8.85 -0.17 17.83
C LEU A 209 -9.95 -1.23 17.95
N THR A 210 -10.35 -1.83 16.84
CA THR A 210 -11.34 -2.93 16.81
C THR A 210 -10.70 -4.30 17.02
N GLY A 211 -9.36 -4.39 17.00
CA GLY A 211 -8.64 -5.65 17.18
C GLY A 211 -8.61 -6.54 15.94
N ASP A 212 -9.06 -6.04 14.79
CA ASP A 212 -9.18 -6.80 13.54
C ASP A 212 -7.85 -6.93 12.78
N LEU A 213 -6.80 -6.21 13.21
CA LEU A 213 -5.48 -6.33 12.60
C LEU A 213 -4.95 -7.77 12.67
N PRO A 214 -4.33 -8.28 11.58
CA PRO A 214 -3.88 -7.52 10.41
C PRO A 214 -4.93 -7.31 9.29
N PHE A 215 -6.15 -7.85 9.43
CA PHE A 215 -7.17 -7.81 8.39
C PHE A 215 -7.96 -6.51 8.40
N PHE A 216 -8.16 -5.90 7.23
CA PHE A 216 -9.03 -4.73 7.11
C PHE A 216 -10.47 -5.17 6.82
N PRO A 217 -11.42 -4.91 7.72
CA PRO A 217 -12.81 -5.28 7.50
C PRO A 217 -13.46 -4.37 6.44
N ILE A 218 -14.51 -4.86 5.78
CA ILE A 218 -15.16 -4.15 4.66
C ILE A 218 -15.71 -2.77 5.03
N TRP A 219 -16.06 -2.53 6.31
CA TRP A 219 -16.52 -1.23 6.80
C TRP A 219 -15.43 -0.15 6.75
N THR A 220 -14.16 -0.51 6.57
CA THR A 220 -13.07 0.46 6.35
C THR A 220 -13.23 1.23 5.05
N ALA A 221 -13.89 0.66 4.03
CA ALA A 221 -14.14 1.35 2.76
C ALA A 221 -15.05 2.59 2.90
N PRO A 222 -16.25 2.51 3.49
CA PRO A 222 -17.05 3.71 3.77
C PRO A 222 -16.36 4.66 4.75
N LEU A 223 -15.62 4.16 5.75
CA LEU A 223 -14.84 5.04 6.64
C LEU A 223 -13.75 5.82 5.89
N ALA A 224 -13.04 5.19 4.95
CA ALA A 224 -12.03 5.84 4.13
C ALA A 224 -12.65 6.96 3.27
N ALA A 225 -13.81 6.69 2.66
CA ALA A 225 -14.54 7.65 1.85
C ALA A 225 -14.96 8.89 2.66
N ILE A 226 -15.53 8.67 3.85
CA ILE A 226 -15.92 9.75 4.77
C ILE A 226 -14.68 10.54 5.21
N THR A 227 -13.63 9.85 5.66
CA THR A 227 -12.38 10.50 6.09
C THR A 227 -11.79 11.35 4.97
N TYR A 228 -11.71 10.82 3.76
CA TYR A 228 -11.21 11.53 2.59
C TYR A 228 -12.05 12.77 2.29
N ALA A 229 -13.38 12.64 2.27
CA ALA A 229 -14.29 13.77 2.06
C ALA A 229 -14.10 14.86 3.11
N THR A 230 -13.94 14.49 4.40
CA THR A 230 -13.67 15.44 5.48
C THR A 230 -12.34 16.17 5.28
N VAL A 231 -11.26 15.44 4.97
CA VAL A 231 -9.94 16.04 4.73
C VAL A 231 -9.98 16.99 3.54
N VAL A 232 -10.59 16.57 2.43
CA VAL A 232 -10.76 17.41 1.23
C VAL A 232 -11.60 18.64 1.53
N HIS A 233 -12.69 18.50 2.28
CA HIS A 233 -13.52 19.64 2.68
C HIS A 233 -12.70 20.66 3.47
N LEU A 234 -11.91 20.22 4.45
CA LEU A 234 -11.01 21.07 5.22
C LEU A 234 -9.93 21.74 4.35
N GLN A 235 -9.45 21.06 3.32
CA GLN A 235 -8.50 21.64 2.37
C GLN A 235 -9.15 22.76 1.54
N TRP A 236 -10.40 22.59 1.11
CA TRP A 236 -11.15 23.61 0.38
C TRP A 236 -11.49 24.83 1.25
N THR A 237 -11.91 24.62 2.49
CA THR A 237 -12.22 25.74 3.41
C THR A 237 -10.97 26.55 3.73
N ARG A 238 -9.82 25.90 3.95
CA ARG A 238 -8.54 26.60 4.14
C ARG A 238 -8.11 27.37 2.89
N ALA A 239 -8.30 26.80 1.71
CA ALA A 239 -7.97 27.48 0.45
C ALA A 239 -8.85 28.71 0.19
N ALA A 240 -10.13 28.66 0.55
CA ALA A 240 -11.05 29.79 0.43
C ALA A 240 -10.70 30.94 1.40
N ASN A 241 -10.14 30.63 2.56
CA ASN A 241 -9.77 31.63 3.59
C ASN A 241 -8.36 32.24 3.38
N HIS A 242 -7.64 31.88 2.31
CA HIS A 242 -6.32 32.46 2.05
C HIS A 242 -6.43 33.90 1.48
N PRO A 243 -5.72 34.89 2.04
CA PRO A 243 -5.85 36.32 1.69
C PRO A 243 -5.62 36.67 0.21
N SER A 244 -4.90 35.84 -0.54
CA SER A 244 -4.63 36.04 -1.97
C SER A 244 -5.86 35.87 -2.88
N HIS A 245 -7.00 35.47 -2.32
CA HIS A 245 -8.28 35.32 -3.02
C HIS A 245 -9.35 36.32 -2.55
N GLN A 246 -8.99 37.35 -1.78
CA GLN A 246 -9.90 38.49 -1.62
C GLN A 246 -10.10 39.13 -3.00
N PRO A 247 -11.35 39.21 -3.50
CA PRO A 247 -11.62 40.04 -4.66
C PRO A 247 -11.09 41.43 -4.35
N SER A 248 -10.33 42.02 -5.27
CA SER A 248 -10.11 43.45 -5.19
C SER A 248 -11.48 44.09 -5.35
N ASP A 249 -12.10 44.48 -4.24
CA ASP A 249 -13.34 45.23 -4.27
C ASP A 249 -13.11 46.50 -5.12
N ARG A 250 -13.68 46.49 -6.32
CA ARG A 250 -13.90 47.62 -7.20
C ARG A 250 -15.33 47.54 -7.71
#